data_AF-Q3UC00-F1
#
_entry.id   AF-Q3UC00-F1
#
_cell.length_a   1.000
_cell.length_b   1.000
_cell.length_c   1.000
_cell.angle_alpha   90.00
_cell.angle_beta   90.00
_cell.angle_gamma   90.00
#
_symmetry.space_group_name_H-M   'P 1'
#
loop_
_entity.id
_entity.type
_entity.pdbx_description
1 polymer ?
#
loop_
_entity_poly.entity_id
_entity_poly.type
_entity_poly.pdbx_seq_one_letter_code
_entity_poly.pdbx_strand_id
1 'polypeptide(L)'
;MANENHGSPREGASLLSHSPGTSSQSQPCSPKPVRLVQDLPEELVHAGWEKCWSRRESRPYYFNRFTNQSLWEMPVLGQHDVLSDPLGLNATPLPQDSSLVETPPVENKSRKRQLSEEQPSGNGVKKPKIEIPVTPTSQSVPSSPSIPGTPTLKIWGSSTEDKQAALLRPTEVYWDLDIQTNAVIKHRGPSEVLPPHPDVELLRSQLILKLRQHYRELCQQREGIEPPRESFNRWMLERKVVDKGCDPLLPSNCEPVVSPSMFREIMNDIPIRLSRIKFREEAKRLLFKYAEAARRLIESRSASPDSRKVVKWNVEDTFSWLRKEHSASKEDYMDRLEHLRRQCGPHVSAAAKDSVEGICSKIYHISLEYV
;
A
#
# COMPACT_ATOMS: atom_id res chain seq x y z
N MET A 1 57.11 -32.35 -18.07
CA MET A 1 58.58 -32.22 -18.24
C MET A 1 58.90 -30.74 -18.45
N ALA A 2 60.18 -30.38 -18.57
CA ALA A 2 60.69 -29.00 -18.67
C ALA A 2 60.02 -28.15 -19.79
N ASN A 3 60.14 -26.81 -19.84
CA ASN A 3 61.23 -25.98 -19.31
C ASN A 3 60.83 -24.53 -18.95
N GLU A 4 61.76 -23.80 -18.33
CA GLU A 4 61.80 -22.33 -18.14
C GLU A 4 62.07 -21.61 -19.50
N ASN A 5 62.10 -20.27 -19.70
CA ASN A 5 62.52 -19.19 -18.79
C ASN A 5 62.10 -17.75 -19.27
N HIS A 6 62.58 -16.70 -18.56
CA HIS A 6 62.25 -15.25 -18.64
C HIS A 6 62.36 -14.52 -20.02
N GLY A 7 61.72 -13.32 -20.12
CA GLY A 7 62.18 -12.26 -21.05
C GLY A 7 61.24 -11.05 -21.31
N SER A 8 61.73 -9.83 -21.08
CA SER A 8 61.22 -8.50 -21.53
C SER A 8 62.42 -7.51 -21.51
N PRO A 9 62.40 -6.23 -22.00
CA PRO A 9 61.29 -5.41 -22.53
C PRO A 9 61.63 -4.46 -23.75
N ARG A 10 60.69 -3.54 -24.08
CA ARG A 10 60.80 -2.18 -24.71
C ARG A 10 61.29 -1.92 -26.18
N GLU A 11 60.40 -1.19 -26.89
CA GLU A 11 60.60 0.02 -27.75
C GLU A 11 61.42 0.04 -29.07
N GLY A 12 60.80 0.64 -30.12
CA GLY A 12 61.52 1.44 -31.14
C GLY A 12 61.01 1.36 -32.61
N ALA A 13 60.47 2.49 -33.13
CA ALA A 13 60.56 3.07 -34.51
C ALA A 13 60.56 2.19 -35.82
N SER A 14 60.09 2.60 -37.01
CA SER A 14 59.27 3.74 -37.52
C SER A 14 59.00 3.54 -39.05
N LEU A 15 58.32 4.50 -39.72
CA LEU A 15 58.17 4.71 -41.20
C LEU A 15 57.18 3.77 -41.97
N LEU A 16 56.46 4.13 -43.06
CA LEU A 16 56.09 5.42 -43.73
C LEU A 16 54.92 5.22 -44.76
N SER A 17 54.45 6.31 -45.41
CA SER A 17 53.45 6.41 -46.52
C SER A 17 51.95 6.38 -46.12
N HIS A 18 51.12 7.45 -46.17
CA HIS A 18 50.73 8.43 -47.23
C HIS A 18 49.71 7.86 -48.25
N SER A 19 48.42 8.26 -48.35
CA SER A 19 47.73 9.59 -48.57
C SER A 19 47.55 9.92 -50.07
N PRO A 20 46.48 10.62 -50.58
CA PRO A 20 45.58 11.66 -49.98
C PRO A 20 44.05 11.30 -50.08
N GLY A 21 43.03 12.15 -49.86
CA GLY A 21 42.95 13.52 -49.29
C GLY A 21 42.15 14.55 -50.13
N THR A 22 41.10 15.18 -49.56
CA THR A 22 40.40 16.38 -50.09
C THR A 22 39.95 17.31 -48.93
N SER A 23 39.74 18.60 -49.21
CA SER A 23 39.75 19.67 -48.20
C SER A 23 38.38 20.22 -47.76
N SER A 24 38.38 20.87 -46.60
CA SER A 24 37.31 21.69 -46.03
C SER A 24 37.12 23.05 -46.73
N GLN A 25 35.90 23.63 -46.66
CA GLN A 25 35.60 24.86 -45.86
C GLN A 25 34.33 25.60 -46.32
N SER A 26 33.29 25.65 -45.48
CA SER A 26 32.31 26.77 -45.36
C SER A 26 31.28 26.51 -44.23
N GLN A 27 30.50 27.54 -43.85
CA GLN A 27 29.61 27.63 -42.68
C GLN A 27 28.17 27.09 -42.97
N PRO A 28 27.20 27.08 -42.01
CA PRO A 28 27.28 27.22 -40.54
C PRO A 28 26.67 26.02 -39.78
N CYS A 29 26.71 26.04 -38.45
CA CYS A 29 25.96 25.09 -37.61
C CYS A 29 24.49 25.50 -37.45
N SER A 30 23.58 24.76 -38.10
CA SER A 30 22.13 24.86 -37.88
C SER A 30 21.68 24.03 -36.65
N PRO A 31 20.57 24.40 -35.99
CA PRO A 31 20.35 24.02 -34.60
C PRO A 31 19.95 22.56 -34.38
N LYS A 32 20.22 22.08 -33.16
CA LYS A 32 19.60 20.86 -32.61
C LYS A 32 18.08 20.99 -32.74
N PRO A 33 17.34 19.93 -33.16
CA PRO A 33 15.88 20.00 -33.19
C PRO A 33 15.36 20.24 -31.78
N VAL A 34 14.75 21.40 -31.56
CA VAL A 34 14.04 21.71 -30.32
C VAL A 34 12.96 20.65 -30.15
N ARG A 35 13.10 19.81 -29.13
CA ARG A 35 12.05 18.88 -28.74
C ARG A 35 10.89 19.69 -28.20
N LEU A 36 9.94 20.01 -29.07
CA LEU A 36 8.64 20.59 -28.72
C LEU A 36 7.77 19.49 -28.08
N VAL A 37 8.25 18.98 -26.96
CA VAL A 37 7.53 18.12 -26.03
C VAL A 37 6.88 19.08 -25.05
N GLN A 38 5.55 19.15 -25.06
CA GLN A 38 4.83 19.67 -23.92
C GLN A 38 5.15 18.78 -22.72
N ASP A 39 5.87 19.34 -21.75
CA ASP A 39 6.10 18.72 -20.46
C ASP A 39 4.77 18.40 -19.78
N LEU A 40 4.79 17.38 -18.94
CA LEU A 40 3.63 16.95 -18.18
C LEU A 40 3.41 17.96 -17.03
N PRO A 41 2.16 18.36 -16.71
CA PRO A 41 1.86 19.19 -15.56
C PRO A 41 2.54 18.67 -14.28
N GLU A 42 3.11 19.57 -13.49
CA GLU A 42 3.97 19.25 -12.35
C GLU A 42 3.20 18.46 -11.26
N GLU A 43 1.90 18.70 -11.14
CA GLU A 43 0.97 17.97 -10.28
C GLU A 43 0.88 16.49 -10.67
N LEU A 44 0.86 16.20 -11.97
CA LEU A 44 0.86 14.84 -12.50
C LEU A 44 2.22 14.16 -12.31
N VAL A 45 3.33 14.89 -12.47
CA VAL A 45 4.70 14.39 -12.19
C VAL A 45 4.86 14.03 -10.71
N HIS A 46 4.33 14.85 -9.80
CA HIS A 46 4.27 14.58 -8.37
C HIS A 46 3.36 13.39 -8.05
N ALA A 47 2.17 13.30 -8.67
CA ALA A 47 1.27 12.15 -8.58
C ALA A 47 1.82 10.86 -9.26
N GLY A 48 3.02 10.90 -9.82
CA GLY A 48 3.76 9.74 -10.30
C GLY A 48 3.53 9.38 -11.76
N TRP A 49 2.89 10.25 -12.54
CA TRP A 49 2.71 10.05 -13.97
C TRP A 49 3.96 10.47 -14.76
N GLU A 50 4.23 9.74 -15.84
CA GLU A 50 5.29 10.01 -16.82
C GLU A 50 4.77 9.81 -18.25
N LYS A 51 5.25 10.63 -19.19
CA LYS A 51 4.81 10.61 -20.60
C LYS A 51 5.77 9.77 -21.44
N CYS A 52 5.30 8.60 -21.84
CA CYS A 52 6.05 7.59 -22.58
C CYS A 52 5.65 7.53 -24.06
N TRP A 53 6.42 6.83 -24.89
CA TRP A 53 6.11 6.62 -26.31
C TRP A 53 5.91 5.13 -26.63
N SER A 54 4.76 4.77 -27.21
CA SER A 54 4.50 3.40 -27.66
C SER A 54 5.13 3.16 -29.03
N ARG A 55 6.16 2.30 -29.08
CA ARG A 55 6.73 1.82 -30.36
C ARG A 55 5.77 0.93 -31.17
N ARG A 56 4.73 0.38 -30.53
CA ARG A 56 3.72 -0.47 -31.19
C ARG A 56 2.60 0.37 -31.81
N GLU A 57 2.04 1.29 -31.02
CA GLU A 57 0.89 2.11 -31.41
C GLU A 57 1.29 3.43 -32.09
N SER A 58 2.58 3.72 -32.21
CA SER A 58 3.13 4.96 -32.78
C SER A 58 2.61 6.27 -32.17
N ARG A 59 2.18 6.22 -30.90
CA ARG A 59 1.58 7.36 -30.17
C ARG A 59 2.12 7.47 -28.73
N PRO A 60 2.05 8.67 -28.11
CA PRO A 60 2.38 8.82 -26.69
C PRO A 60 1.35 8.12 -25.79
N TYR A 61 1.75 7.84 -24.56
CA TYR A 61 0.87 7.35 -23.49
C TYR A 61 1.40 7.83 -22.14
N TYR A 62 0.56 7.79 -21.11
CA TYR A 62 0.88 8.23 -19.76
C TYR A 62 0.91 7.01 -18.83
N PHE A 63 2.02 6.79 -18.15
CA PHE A 63 2.20 5.68 -17.21
C PHE A 63 2.31 6.23 -15.79
N ASN A 64 1.67 5.61 -14.80
CA ASN A 64 1.83 5.97 -13.40
C ASN A 64 2.76 4.99 -12.69
N ARG A 65 3.91 5.47 -12.22
CA ARG A 65 4.94 4.66 -11.54
C ARG A 65 4.49 4.10 -10.18
N PHE A 66 3.50 4.72 -9.54
CA PHE A 66 2.96 4.29 -8.24
C PHE A 66 1.82 3.27 -8.41
N THR A 67 0.82 3.54 -9.26
CA THR A 67 -0.33 2.64 -9.48
C THR A 67 -0.07 1.54 -10.53
N ASN A 68 0.98 1.69 -11.35
CA ASN A 68 1.30 0.83 -12.50
C ASN A 68 0.21 0.81 -13.60
N GLN A 69 -0.65 1.84 -13.65
CA GLN A 69 -1.63 2.05 -14.72
C GLN A 69 -1.00 2.74 -15.95
N SER A 70 -1.60 2.53 -17.12
CA SER A 70 -1.22 3.21 -18.37
C SER A 70 -2.46 3.71 -19.11
N LEU A 71 -2.52 5.00 -19.41
CA LEU A 71 -3.60 5.66 -20.14
C LEU A 71 -3.09 6.21 -21.47
N TRP A 72 -3.94 6.25 -22.50
CA TRP A 72 -3.60 6.87 -23.79
C TRP A 72 -3.86 8.38 -23.82
N GLU A 73 -4.76 8.84 -22.96
CA GLU A 73 -5.15 10.23 -22.77
C GLU A 73 -4.52 10.81 -21.50
N MET A 74 -4.44 12.13 -21.41
CA MET A 74 -3.80 12.79 -20.28
C MET A 74 -4.63 12.56 -19.00
N PRO A 75 -4.04 12.04 -17.91
CA PRO A 75 -4.79 11.78 -16.69
C PRO A 75 -5.34 13.08 -16.09
N VAL A 76 -6.61 13.06 -15.67
CA VAL A 76 -7.24 14.19 -14.98
C VAL A 76 -7.22 13.88 -13.48
N LEU A 77 -6.63 14.77 -12.68
CA LEU A 77 -6.72 14.65 -11.22
C LEU A 77 -8.09 15.19 -10.77
N GLY A 78 -8.81 14.42 -9.95
CA GLY A 78 -10.06 14.85 -9.30
C GLY A 78 -11.37 14.32 -9.88
N GLN A 79 -11.38 13.75 -11.10
CA GLN A 79 -12.60 13.15 -11.68
C GLN A 79 -12.55 11.62 -11.63
N HIS A 80 -13.38 11.03 -10.77
CA HIS A 80 -13.69 9.59 -10.79
C HIS A 80 -14.98 9.38 -11.59
N ASP A 81 -14.96 8.43 -12.53
CA ASP A 81 -16.16 8.06 -13.30
C ASP A 81 -17.27 7.53 -12.40
N VAL A 82 -18.52 7.92 -12.73
CA VAL A 82 -19.75 7.56 -11.99
C VAL A 82 -19.96 6.05 -11.86
N LEU A 83 -19.34 5.24 -12.72
CA LEU A 83 -19.33 3.78 -12.66
C LEU A 83 -18.44 3.18 -11.55
N SER A 84 -17.65 4.01 -10.84
CA SER A 84 -16.71 3.58 -9.80
C SER A 84 -17.08 4.05 -8.38
N ASP A 85 -18.24 4.68 -8.17
CA ASP A 85 -18.74 5.07 -6.85
C ASP A 85 -19.68 3.97 -6.26
N PRO A 86 -19.26 3.18 -5.26
CA PRO A 86 -20.09 2.16 -4.63
C PRO A 86 -21.09 2.73 -3.59
N LEU A 87 -21.11 4.05 -3.35
CA LEU A 87 -21.99 4.72 -2.39
C LEU A 87 -23.03 5.65 -3.05
N GLY A 88 -22.88 5.96 -4.34
CA GLY A 88 -23.89 6.66 -5.15
C GLY A 88 -24.17 8.10 -4.74
N LEU A 89 -23.20 8.79 -4.15
CA LEU A 89 -23.40 10.09 -3.51
C LEU A 89 -23.46 11.27 -4.50
N ASN A 90 -23.05 11.05 -5.76
CA ASN A 90 -23.04 12.04 -6.83
C ASN A 90 -24.11 11.76 -7.93
N ALA A 91 -25.24 11.17 -7.56
CA ALA A 91 -26.36 10.95 -8.48
C ALA A 91 -27.12 12.27 -8.77
N THR A 92 -26.82 12.91 -9.91
CA THR A 92 -27.53 14.10 -10.39
C THR A 92 -29.04 13.81 -10.55
N PRO A 93 -29.94 14.58 -9.91
CA PRO A 93 -31.38 14.33 -10.03
C PRO A 93 -31.89 14.69 -11.42
N LEU A 94 -32.51 13.72 -12.11
CA LEU A 94 -33.30 13.96 -13.32
C LEU A 94 -34.61 14.68 -12.94
N PRO A 95 -35.07 15.66 -13.73
CA PRO A 95 -36.35 16.33 -13.47
C PRO A 95 -37.53 15.36 -13.50
N GLN A 96 -38.43 15.48 -12.52
CA GLN A 96 -39.73 14.81 -12.54
C GLN A 96 -40.71 15.63 -13.37
N ASP A 97 -41.44 14.96 -14.28
CA ASP A 97 -42.75 15.43 -14.74
C ASP A 97 -43.85 14.62 -14.02
N SER A 98 -45.08 15.11 -14.02
CA SER A 98 -46.05 14.83 -12.95
C SER A 98 -47.45 14.41 -13.44
N SER A 99 -48.27 13.92 -12.50
CA SER A 99 -49.70 13.54 -12.62
C SER A 99 -50.00 12.18 -13.29
N LEU A 100 -51.05 11.41 -12.91
CA LEU A 100 -51.98 11.38 -11.76
C LEU A 100 -52.76 10.03 -11.76
N VAL A 101 -52.99 9.38 -10.59
CA VAL A 101 -54.13 8.47 -10.23
C VAL A 101 -54.28 7.16 -11.08
N GLU A 102 -54.61 5.94 -10.59
CA GLU A 102 -55.66 5.46 -9.66
C GLU A 102 -55.32 4.10 -8.98
N THR A 103 -56.18 3.59 -8.09
CA THR A 103 -56.01 2.34 -7.27
C THR A 103 -57.36 1.78 -6.79
N PRO A 104 -57.49 0.55 -6.21
CA PRO A 104 -56.80 -0.75 -6.39
C PRO A 104 -57.85 -1.87 -6.70
N PRO A 105 -57.63 -3.19 -6.43
CA PRO A 105 -57.96 -3.72 -5.08
C PRO A 105 -57.23 -5.00 -4.55
N VAL A 106 -56.98 -5.03 -3.23
CA VAL A 106 -57.18 -6.16 -2.26
C VAL A 106 -56.31 -7.45 -2.35
N GLU A 107 -55.85 -8.08 -1.25
CA GLU A 107 -56.15 -7.90 0.20
C GLU A 107 -54.99 -7.19 0.98
N ASN A 108 -54.20 -7.71 1.95
CA ASN A 108 -54.11 -9.00 2.67
C ASN A 108 -53.65 -8.84 4.15
N LYS A 109 -53.61 -9.95 4.89
CA LYS A 109 -53.38 -10.12 6.36
C LYS A 109 -51.88 -10.14 6.72
N SER A 110 -51.40 -9.88 7.96
CA SER A 110 -51.99 -9.36 9.21
C SER A 110 -50.89 -8.89 10.20
N ARG A 111 -51.23 -8.13 11.26
CA ARG A 111 -50.29 -7.63 12.31
C ARG A 111 -50.89 -7.68 13.74
N LYS A 112 -50.15 -8.20 14.72
CA LYS A 112 -50.04 -7.85 16.18
C LYS A 112 -49.19 -8.94 16.87
N ARG A 113 -48.14 -8.68 17.67
CA ARG A 113 -47.99 -8.01 19.00
C ARG A 113 -48.50 -8.81 20.20
N GLN A 114 -47.62 -9.06 21.18
CA GLN A 114 -47.94 -9.46 22.56
C GLN A 114 -46.86 -8.94 23.55
N LEU A 115 -47.01 -9.23 24.85
CA LEU A 115 -46.34 -8.63 26.04
C LEU A 115 -46.24 -9.74 27.14
N SER A 116 -45.62 -9.62 28.33
CA SER A 116 -45.16 -8.46 29.13
C SER A 116 -44.17 -8.87 30.25
N GLU A 117 -43.65 -7.87 31.00
CA GLU A 117 -43.15 -7.95 32.41
C GLU A 117 -41.94 -8.88 32.73
N GLU A 118 -41.24 -8.85 33.89
CA GLU A 118 -41.48 -8.25 35.23
C GLU A 118 -40.30 -7.36 35.78
N GLN A 119 -40.42 -6.88 37.03
CA GLN A 119 -39.48 -6.05 37.83
C GLN A 119 -38.97 -6.85 39.08
N PRO A 120 -38.55 -6.35 40.29
CA PRO A 120 -38.21 -4.99 40.82
C PRO A 120 -36.88 -4.88 41.66
N SER A 121 -36.57 -3.66 42.16
CA SER A 121 -35.77 -3.31 43.39
C SER A 121 -34.26 -3.63 43.49
N GLY A 122 -33.41 -2.89 44.24
CA GLY A 122 -33.57 -1.57 44.90
C GLY A 122 -32.49 -1.22 45.98
N ASN A 123 -31.98 0.03 46.02
CA ASN A 123 -31.09 0.67 47.04
C ASN A 123 -29.68 0.06 47.32
N GLY A 124 -28.64 0.80 47.74
CA GLY A 124 -28.46 2.27 47.81
C GLY A 124 -27.20 2.75 48.62
N VAL A 125 -26.67 3.94 48.26
CA VAL A 125 -25.89 4.93 49.07
C VAL A 125 -24.53 4.55 49.72
N LYS A 126 -23.43 5.25 49.33
CA LYS A 126 -22.51 6.03 50.22
C LYS A 126 -21.38 6.79 49.47
N LYS A 127 -20.92 7.92 50.04
CA LYS A 127 -19.71 8.73 49.71
C LYS A 127 -18.85 8.92 50.99
N PRO A 128 -17.55 9.26 50.90
CA PRO A 128 -17.07 10.67 51.03
C PRO A 128 -15.99 11.00 49.95
N LYS A 129 -15.38 12.20 49.71
CA LYS A 129 -14.95 13.41 50.47
C LYS A 129 -13.80 13.16 51.49
N ILE A 130 -12.83 14.05 51.81
CA ILE A 130 -12.63 15.53 51.75
C ILE A 130 -11.07 15.79 51.84
N GLU A 131 -10.35 16.84 51.38
CA GLU A 131 -10.59 17.95 50.42
C GLU A 131 -9.29 18.38 49.63
N ILE A 132 -8.41 19.31 50.13
CA ILE A 132 -7.22 19.93 49.46
C ILE A 132 -6.16 20.39 50.52
N PRO A 133 -4.87 20.69 50.20
CA PRO A 133 -4.44 22.12 50.24
C PRO A 133 -3.24 22.59 49.35
N VAL A 134 -3.41 23.77 48.72
CA VAL A 134 -2.50 24.97 48.69
C VAL A 134 -1.13 24.96 47.95
N THR A 135 -0.88 26.06 47.20
CA THR A 135 0.37 26.47 46.51
C THR A 135 1.21 27.50 47.28
N PRO A 136 2.51 27.66 46.94
CA PRO A 136 3.02 28.96 46.42
C PRO A 136 4.21 28.82 45.41
N THR A 137 4.71 29.84 44.66
CA THR A 137 4.19 31.14 44.16
C THR A 137 5.17 31.76 43.14
N SER A 138 4.66 32.26 42.00
CA SER A 138 5.20 33.28 41.04
C SER A 138 6.65 33.25 40.49
N GLN A 139 6.79 33.47 39.17
CA GLN A 139 7.48 34.61 38.49
C GLN A 139 7.58 34.30 36.97
N SER A 140 6.86 34.94 36.05
CA SER A 140 6.88 36.33 35.54
C SER A 140 7.66 36.48 34.22
N VAL A 141 7.01 37.06 33.20
CA VAL A 141 7.47 37.17 31.78
C VAL A 141 8.60 38.21 31.61
N PRO A 142 9.34 38.19 30.48
CA PRO A 142 9.16 39.29 29.52
C PRO A 142 9.18 38.88 28.01
N SER A 143 8.93 39.87 27.16
CA SER A 143 8.50 39.76 25.75
C SER A 143 9.61 39.61 24.67
N SER A 144 9.16 39.49 23.42
CA SER A 144 9.90 39.34 22.16
C SER A 144 11.01 40.36 21.86
N PRO A 145 11.97 39.99 20.98
CA PRO A 145 12.70 40.92 20.11
C PRO A 145 12.45 40.69 18.59
N SER A 146 12.90 41.63 17.77
CA SER A 146 12.55 41.79 16.35
C SER A 146 13.60 41.27 15.33
N ILE A 147 13.20 41.24 14.05
CA ILE A 147 14.00 40.85 12.87
C ILE A 147 15.08 41.90 12.52
N PRO A 148 16.27 41.47 12.07
CA PRO A 148 17.19 42.33 11.29
C PRO A 148 17.60 41.77 9.91
N GLY A 149 17.71 42.65 8.91
CA GLY A 149 18.71 42.54 7.82
C GLY A 149 18.32 41.80 6.53
N THR A 150 17.93 42.54 5.49
CA THR A 150 17.95 42.10 4.08
C THR A 150 19.28 42.46 3.38
N PRO A 151 19.84 41.57 2.54
CA PRO A 151 20.83 41.94 1.53
C PRO A 151 20.16 42.25 0.19
N THR A 152 20.59 43.33 -0.48
CA THR A 152 19.99 43.83 -1.72
C THR A 152 20.29 42.95 -2.93
N LEU A 153 19.27 42.60 -3.73
CA LEU A 153 19.45 42.11 -5.10
C LEU A 153 18.75 43.02 -6.12
N LYS A 154 19.28 43.04 -7.35
CA LYS A 154 19.16 44.19 -8.25
C LYS A 154 17.86 44.19 -9.06
N ILE A 155 17.30 45.38 -9.22
CA ILE A 155 16.24 45.65 -10.20
C ILE A 155 16.78 45.51 -11.62
N TRP A 156 16.07 44.76 -12.45
CA TRP A 156 16.04 44.94 -13.90
C TRP A 156 14.57 45.14 -14.31
N GLY A 157 14.32 46.01 -15.29
CA GLY A 157 12.98 46.48 -15.62
C GLY A 157 12.05 45.39 -16.17
N SER A 158 10.79 45.43 -15.76
CA SER A 158 9.64 44.72 -16.36
C SER A 158 8.37 45.46 -15.93
N SER A 159 7.28 45.38 -16.71
CA SER A 159 6.04 46.12 -16.42
C SER A 159 5.51 45.88 -15.00
N THR A 160 4.92 46.92 -14.40
CA THR A 160 4.38 46.91 -13.04
C THR A 160 3.08 46.09 -12.95
N GLU A 161 2.35 45.94 -14.04
CA GLU A 161 0.99 45.37 -14.06
C GLU A 161 1.00 43.83 -14.10
N ASP A 162 1.84 43.21 -14.95
CA ASP A 162 1.87 41.74 -15.14
C ASP A 162 2.24 40.93 -13.88
N LYS A 163 3.02 41.53 -12.96
CA LYS A 163 3.49 40.84 -11.75
C LYS A 163 2.43 40.69 -10.66
N GLN A 164 1.32 41.43 -10.73
CA GLN A 164 0.23 41.34 -9.74
C GLN A 164 -0.76 40.20 -10.09
N ALA A 165 -0.99 39.94 -11.37
CA ALA A 165 -1.85 38.85 -11.83
C ALA A 165 -1.28 37.45 -11.52
N ALA A 166 0.04 37.30 -11.44
CA ALA A 166 0.71 36.02 -11.17
C ALA A 166 0.57 35.52 -9.71
N LEU A 167 0.32 36.43 -8.75
CA LEU A 167 0.20 36.09 -7.33
C LEU A 167 -1.23 35.71 -6.89
N LEU A 168 -2.23 35.89 -7.77
CA LEU A 168 -3.64 35.60 -7.49
C LEU A 168 -4.17 34.45 -8.35
N ARG A 169 -3.43 33.33 -8.36
CA ARG A 169 -4.06 32.03 -8.65
C ARG A 169 -5.07 31.76 -7.53
N PRO A 170 -6.36 31.55 -7.81
CA PRO A 170 -7.30 31.12 -6.78
C PRO A 170 -6.76 29.84 -6.15
N THR A 171 -6.65 29.81 -4.82
CA THR A 171 -6.37 28.56 -4.11
C THR A 171 -7.52 27.62 -4.41
N GLU A 172 -7.26 26.48 -5.05
CA GLU A 172 -8.32 25.54 -5.41
C GLU A 172 -8.91 24.96 -4.12
N VAL A 173 -10.21 25.17 -3.92
CA VAL A 173 -10.92 24.79 -2.69
C VAL A 173 -11.67 23.48 -2.95
N TYR A 174 -11.21 22.39 -2.34
CA TYR A 174 -11.75 21.05 -2.55
C TYR A 174 -12.85 20.67 -1.54
N TRP A 175 -13.49 21.66 -0.91
CA TRP A 175 -14.49 21.47 0.15
C TRP A 175 -15.51 22.61 0.17
N ASP A 176 -16.74 22.28 0.50
CA ASP A 176 -17.77 23.22 0.93
C ASP A 176 -18.11 22.87 2.39
N LEU A 177 -18.00 23.87 3.28
CA LEU A 177 -18.25 23.73 4.71
C LEU A 177 -19.50 24.51 5.17
N ASP A 178 -20.16 25.22 4.26
CA ASP A 178 -21.42 25.94 4.52
C ASP A 178 -22.64 24.99 4.37
N ILE A 179 -22.45 23.84 3.70
CA ILE A 179 -23.44 22.75 3.63
C ILE A 179 -23.73 22.18 5.02
N GLN A 180 -24.92 22.47 5.54
CA GLN A 180 -25.42 21.93 6.81
C GLN A 180 -25.79 20.44 6.66
N THR A 181 -25.57 19.66 7.72
CA THR A 181 -25.91 18.22 7.71
C THR A 181 -27.42 17.99 7.80
N ASN A 182 -27.91 17.03 7.00
CA ASN A 182 -29.27 16.50 7.06
C ASN A 182 -29.35 15.14 7.81
N ALA A 183 -28.25 14.68 8.42
CA ALA A 183 -28.16 13.38 9.07
C ALA A 183 -28.89 13.35 10.43
N VAL A 184 -30.09 12.76 10.46
CA VAL A 184 -30.90 12.64 11.69
C VAL A 184 -30.46 11.41 12.50
N ILE A 185 -29.97 11.64 13.72
CA ILE A 185 -29.61 10.58 14.69
C ILE A 185 -30.36 10.77 16.01
N LYS A 186 -30.53 9.68 16.78
CA LYS A 186 -30.97 9.76 18.17
C LYS A 186 -29.88 10.45 19.00
N HIS A 187 -30.27 11.37 19.89
CA HIS A 187 -29.34 11.97 20.85
C HIS A 187 -28.63 10.89 21.69
N ARG A 188 -27.31 11.04 21.83
CA ARG A 188 -26.40 10.10 22.50
C ARG A 188 -25.49 10.88 23.46
N GLY A 189 -24.98 10.19 24.48
CA GLY A 189 -23.97 10.77 25.37
C GLY A 189 -22.63 11.05 24.66
N PRO A 190 -21.68 11.68 25.36
CA PRO A 190 -20.30 11.84 24.90
C PRO A 190 -19.61 10.48 24.58
N SER A 191 -18.44 10.56 23.96
CA SER A 191 -17.54 9.41 23.83
C SER A 191 -16.65 9.30 25.06
N GLU A 192 -16.36 8.07 25.49
CA GLU A 192 -15.39 7.78 26.57
C GLU A 192 -13.93 7.84 26.08
N VAL A 193 -13.70 8.08 24.78
CA VAL A 193 -12.35 8.26 24.21
C VAL A 193 -11.72 9.54 24.77
N LEU A 194 -10.54 9.41 25.38
CA LEU A 194 -9.82 10.52 25.99
C LEU A 194 -9.45 11.61 24.95
N PRO A 195 -9.44 12.90 25.32
CA PRO A 195 -8.97 13.97 24.44
C PRO A 195 -7.53 13.73 23.97
N PRO A 196 -7.20 13.99 22.68
CA PRO A 196 -5.86 13.77 22.16
C PRO A 196 -4.85 14.75 22.80
N HIS A 197 -3.65 14.25 23.10
CA HIS A 197 -2.54 15.04 23.65
C HIS A 197 -1.26 14.77 22.85
N PRO A 198 -0.45 15.80 22.48
CA PRO A 198 0.71 15.61 21.60
C PRO A 198 1.69 14.54 22.05
N ASP A 199 2.00 14.45 23.35
CA ASP A 199 2.93 13.44 23.88
C ASP A 199 2.36 12.01 23.79
N VAL A 200 1.03 11.86 23.89
CA VAL A 200 0.35 10.56 23.76
C VAL A 200 0.33 10.12 22.30
N GLU A 201 0.08 11.04 21.35
CA GLU A 201 0.18 10.72 19.92
C GLU A 201 1.62 10.45 19.49
N LEU A 202 2.60 11.17 20.06
CA LEU A 202 4.02 10.90 19.84
C LEU A 202 4.40 9.50 20.33
N LEU A 203 4.01 9.12 21.55
CA LEU A 203 4.21 7.77 22.07
C LEU A 203 3.52 6.71 21.20
N ARG A 204 2.23 6.89 20.88
CA ARG A 204 1.45 5.98 20.02
C ARG A 204 2.10 5.80 18.64
N SER A 205 2.64 6.87 18.05
CA SER A 205 3.35 6.78 16.76
C SER A 205 4.61 5.91 16.85
N GLN A 206 5.39 6.04 17.93
CA GLN A 206 6.59 5.22 18.17
C GLN A 206 6.22 3.76 18.45
N LEU A 207 5.16 3.50 19.21
CA LEU A 207 4.65 2.17 19.48
C LEU A 207 4.14 1.48 18.20
N ILE A 208 3.43 2.20 17.33
CA ILE A 208 3.00 1.68 16.01
C ILE A 208 4.20 1.34 15.12
N LEU A 209 5.27 2.15 15.13
CA LEU A 209 6.50 1.83 14.39
C LEU A 209 7.19 0.57 14.93
N LYS A 210 7.26 0.39 16.26
CA LYS A 210 7.75 -0.85 16.90
C LYS A 210 6.88 -2.06 16.55
N LEU A 211 5.55 -1.92 16.58
CA LEU A 211 4.62 -3.01 16.27
C LEU A 211 4.73 -3.46 14.80
N ARG A 212 4.90 -2.51 13.87
CA ARG A 212 5.21 -2.80 12.46
C ARG A 212 6.57 -3.48 12.28
N GLN A 213 7.58 -3.08 13.05
CA GLN A 213 8.90 -3.71 13.04
C GLN A 213 8.82 -5.16 13.53
N HIS A 214 8.17 -5.43 14.66
CA HIS A 214 7.95 -6.79 15.16
C HIS A 214 7.13 -7.65 14.20
N TYR A 215 6.18 -7.07 13.46
CA TYR A 215 5.43 -7.81 12.44
C TYR A 215 6.33 -8.26 11.28
N ARG A 216 7.23 -7.38 10.81
CA ARG A 216 8.25 -7.75 9.81
C ARG A 216 9.21 -8.80 10.33
N GLU A 217 9.71 -8.66 11.55
CA GLU A 217 10.60 -9.63 12.20
C GLU A 217 9.95 -11.01 12.30
N LEU A 218 8.70 -11.09 12.77
CA LEU A 218 7.98 -12.36 12.91
C LEU A 218 7.74 -13.06 11.56
N CYS A 219 7.32 -12.33 10.52
CA CYS A 219 7.16 -12.89 9.17
C CYS A 219 8.50 -13.41 8.61
N GLN A 220 9.58 -12.62 8.74
CA GLN A 220 10.88 -12.96 8.18
C GLN A 220 11.59 -14.08 8.95
N GLN A 221 11.42 -14.16 10.27
CA GLN A 221 12.04 -15.20 11.12
C GLN A 221 11.29 -16.54 11.07
N ARG A 222 9.95 -16.52 10.98
CA ARG A 222 9.14 -17.75 11.03
C ARG A 222 8.87 -18.35 9.66
N GLU A 223 8.43 -17.52 8.70
CA GLU A 223 7.99 -17.96 7.36
C GLU A 223 9.03 -17.66 6.26
N GLY A 224 10.05 -16.84 6.56
CA GLY A 224 11.07 -16.46 5.60
C GLY A 224 10.63 -15.38 4.60
N ILE A 225 9.48 -14.72 4.82
CA ILE A 225 8.90 -13.73 3.90
C ILE A 225 8.84 -12.32 4.51
N GLU A 226 8.92 -11.31 3.66
CA GLU A 226 8.48 -9.95 3.99
C GLU A 226 6.95 -9.91 4.15
N PRO A 227 6.39 -9.06 5.04
CA PRO A 227 4.95 -8.89 5.18
C PRO A 227 4.21 -8.64 3.85
N PRO A 228 3.03 -9.23 3.64
CA PRO A 228 2.18 -8.90 2.50
C PRO A 228 1.85 -7.40 2.51
N ARG A 229 1.86 -6.75 1.34
CA ARG A 229 1.74 -5.27 1.25
C ARG A 229 0.40 -4.82 1.83
N GLU A 230 0.40 -3.81 2.70
CA GLU A 230 -0.79 -3.26 3.39
C GLU A 230 -1.53 -4.22 4.34
N SER A 231 -1.04 -5.45 4.57
CA SER A 231 -1.66 -6.42 5.49
C SER A 231 -1.81 -5.89 6.92
N PHE A 232 -0.79 -5.17 7.43
CA PHE A 232 -0.87 -4.52 8.74
C PHE A 232 -1.98 -3.47 8.80
N ASN A 233 -2.16 -2.67 7.74
CA ASN A 233 -3.17 -1.62 7.70
C ASN A 233 -4.59 -2.23 7.61
N ARG A 234 -4.77 -3.29 6.81
CA ARG A 234 -6.03 -4.07 6.77
C ARG A 234 -6.29 -4.85 8.06
N TRP A 235 -5.26 -5.29 8.77
CA TRP A 235 -5.38 -5.88 10.10
C TRP A 235 -5.89 -4.85 11.12
N MET A 236 -5.29 -3.65 11.20
CA MET A 236 -5.77 -2.57 12.09
C MET A 236 -7.26 -2.27 11.86
N LEU A 237 -7.67 -2.13 10.59
CA LEU A 237 -9.06 -1.88 10.21
C LEU A 237 -10.00 -3.05 10.59
N GLU A 238 -9.65 -4.29 10.25
CA GLU A 238 -10.50 -5.47 10.55
C GLU A 238 -10.59 -5.73 12.06
N ARG A 239 -9.51 -5.52 12.81
CA ARG A 239 -9.53 -5.63 14.27
C ARG A 239 -10.48 -4.62 14.89
N LYS A 240 -10.47 -3.35 14.44
CA LYS A 240 -11.39 -2.31 14.95
C LYS A 240 -12.88 -2.53 14.62
N VAL A 241 -13.24 -3.53 13.80
CA VAL A 241 -14.64 -3.98 13.65
C VAL A 241 -15.11 -4.84 14.84
N VAL A 242 -14.20 -5.55 15.51
CA VAL A 242 -14.52 -6.50 16.60
C VAL A 242 -13.90 -6.13 17.96
N ASP A 243 -13.01 -5.14 17.99
CA ASP A 243 -12.33 -4.64 19.17
C ASP A 243 -13.29 -3.94 20.14
N LYS A 244 -13.20 -4.35 21.41
CA LYS A 244 -13.92 -3.76 22.55
C LYS A 244 -12.95 -3.02 23.49
N GLY A 245 -11.81 -2.59 22.94
CA GLY A 245 -10.75 -1.85 23.62
C GLY A 245 -11.05 -0.36 23.77
N CYS A 246 -10.14 0.35 24.45
CA CYS A 246 -10.28 1.78 24.73
C CYS A 246 -9.39 2.69 23.86
N ASP A 247 -8.24 2.22 23.37
CA ASP A 247 -7.39 3.03 22.47
C ASP A 247 -8.10 3.28 21.12
N PRO A 248 -8.05 4.50 20.56
CA PRO A 248 -8.74 4.81 19.30
C PRO A 248 -8.16 4.10 18.06
N LEU A 249 -6.95 3.51 18.13
CA LEU A 249 -6.22 3.04 16.95
C LEU A 249 -5.66 1.60 17.10
N LEU A 250 -4.97 1.28 18.19
CA LEU A 250 -4.44 -0.06 18.47
C LEU A 250 -5.53 -1.00 19.02
N PRO A 251 -5.65 -2.25 18.53
CA PRO A 251 -6.58 -3.24 19.08
C PRO A 251 -6.09 -3.84 20.41
N SER A 252 -7.01 -4.16 21.31
CA SER A 252 -6.70 -4.69 22.65
C SER A 252 -7.71 -5.69 23.22
N ASN A 253 -8.95 -5.76 22.71
CA ASN A 253 -9.98 -6.68 23.19
C ASN A 253 -10.80 -7.26 22.02
N CYS A 254 -10.17 -8.12 21.22
CA CYS A 254 -10.73 -8.75 20.03
C CYS A 254 -10.96 -10.25 20.22
N GLU A 255 -12.15 -10.74 19.87
CA GLU A 255 -12.47 -12.17 19.73
C GLU A 255 -12.89 -12.45 18.27
N PRO A 256 -12.28 -13.42 17.56
CA PRO A 256 -11.14 -14.24 17.97
C PRO A 256 -9.83 -13.46 17.95
N VAL A 257 -8.88 -13.83 18.83
CA VAL A 257 -7.53 -13.25 18.89
C VAL A 257 -6.80 -13.29 17.55
N VAL A 258 -6.90 -14.40 16.81
CA VAL A 258 -6.20 -14.61 15.54
C VAL A 258 -6.89 -13.84 14.40
N SER A 259 -6.16 -12.88 13.83
CA SER A 259 -6.36 -12.23 12.53
C SER A 259 -6.91 -13.09 11.38
N PRO A 260 -8.22 -13.21 11.07
CA PRO A 260 -8.65 -13.90 9.84
C PRO A 260 -8.19 -13.17 8.58
N SER A 261 -7.99 -11.85 8.68
CA SER A 261 -7.45 -11.02 7.61
C SER A 261 -5.94 -11.23 7.47
N MET A 262 -5.19 -11.04 8.57
CA MET A 262 -3.74 -11.18 8.58
C MET A 262 -3.29 -12.61 8.24
N PHE A 263 -3.94 -13.64 8.80
CA PHE A 263 -3.64 -15.04 8.54
C PHE A 263 -3.78 -15.37 7.06
N ARG A 264 -4.93 -15.03 6.44
CA ARG A 264 -5.20 -15.26 5.01
C ARG A 264 -4.15 -14.60 4.11
N GLU A 265 -3.73 -13.39 4.45
CA GLU A 265 -2.73 -12.66 3.66
C GLU A 265 -1.33 -13.25 3.78
N ILE A 266 -0.87 -13.63 4.98
CA ILE A 266 0.42 -14.31 5.17
C ILE A 266 0.42 -15.67 4.44
N MET A 267 -0.66 -16.45 4.59
CA MET A 267 -0.81 -17.76 3.96
C MET A 267 -0.81 -17.71 2.43
N ASN A 268 -1.27 -16.61 1.81
CA ASN A 268 -1.25 -16.45 0.36
C ASN A 268 0.17 -16.35 -0.23
N ASP A 269 1.11 -15.79 0.55
CA ASP A 269 2.52 -15.58 0.21
C ASP A 269 3.44 -16.71 0.73
N ILE A 270 2.87 -17.81 1.27
CA ILE A 270 3.59 -19.04 1.65
C ILE A 270 3.53 -20.08 0.50
N PRO A 271 4.59 -20.85 0.24
CA PRO A 271 5.93 -20.80 0.85
C PRO A 271 6.83 -19.73 0.22
N ILE A 272 6.40 -19.10 -0.88
CA ILE A 272 6.97 -17.86 -1.42
C ILE A 272 5.86 -16.99 -2.02
N ARG A 273 6.04 -15.67 -1.88
CA ARG A 273 5.24 -14.65 -2.56
C ARG A 273 5.36 -14.78 -4.07
N LEU A 274 4.23 -14.88 -4.76
CA LEU A 274 4.20 -14.90 -6.22
C LEU A 274 4.19 -13.46 -6.77
N SER A 275 5.12 -13.14 -7.67
CA SER A 275 5.19 -11.85 -8.35
C SER A 275 4.64 -11.92 -9.78
N ARG A 276 4.24 -10.78 -10.35
CA ARG A 276 3.78 -10.71 -11.75
C ARG A 276 4.95 -10.95 -12.70
N ILE A 277 4.94 -12.11 -13.36
CA ILE A 277 6.00 -12.56 -14.26
C ILE A 277 5.91 -11.88 -15.63
N LYS A 278 7.02 -11.28 -16.08
CA LYS A 278 7.15 -10.67 -17.41
C LYS A 278 7.75 -11.66 -18.40
N PHE A 279 8.89 -12.26 -18.08
CA PHE A 279 9.72 -13.05 -19.01
C PHE A 279 9.70 -14.57 -18.72
N ARG A 280 10.07 -15.39 -19.72
CA ARG A 280 10.08 -16.87 -19.63
C ARG A 280 11.05 -17.38 -18.56
N GLU A 281 12.24 -16.82 -18.50
CA GLU A 281 13.29 -17.19 -17.55
C GLU A 281 12.95 -16.78 -16.11
N GLU A 282 12.10 -15.75 -15.93
CA GLU A 282 11.50 -15.44 -14.63
C GLU A 282 10.46 -16.50 -14.23
N ALA A 283 9.63 -16.98 -15.16
CA ALA A 283 8.66 -18.05 -14.91
C ALA A 283 9.37 -19.35 -14.48
N LYS A 284 10.39 -19.79 -15.24
CA LYS A 284 11.22 -20.95 -14.89
C LYS A 284 11.87 -20.81 -13.51
N ARG A 285 12.36 -19.61 -13.17
CA ARG A 285 12.96 -19.29 -11.87
C ARG A 285 11.94 -19.28 -10.73
N LEU A 286 10.73 -18.78 -10.96
CA LEU A 286 9.65 -18.78 -9.96
C LEU A 286 9.17 -20.21 -9.66
N LEU A 287 8.95 -21.02 -10.70
CA LEU A 287 8.58 -22.44 -10.56
C LEU A 287 9.63 -23.21 -9.75
N PHE A 288 10.92 -23.06 -10.08
CA PHE A 288 12.01 -23.69 -9.34
C PHE A 288 12.01 -23.26 -7.86
N LYS A 289 11.91 -21.95 -7.58
CA LYS A 289 11.89 -21.41 -6.21
C LYS A 289 10.67 -21.92 -5.42
N TYR A 290 9.49 -22.00 -6.04
CA TYR A 290 8.28 -22.49 -5.37
C TYR A 290 8.43 -23.96 -5.00
N ALA A 291 8.89 -24.80 -5.94
CA ALA A 291 9.12 -26.22 -5.72
C ALA A 291 10.15 -26.47 -4.61
N GLU A 292 11.26 -25.71 -4.63
CA GLU A 292 12.28 -25.80 -3.59
C GLU A 292 11.75 -25.36 -2.22
N ALA A 293 11.03 -24.24 -2.12
CA ALA A 293 10.51 -23.72 -0.87
C ALA A 293 9.42 -24.64 -0.26
N ALA A 294 8.53 -25.19 -1.10
CA ALA A 294 7.53 -26.18 -0.68
C ALA A 294 8.19 -27.43 -0.07
N ARG A 295 9.26 -27.95 -0.68
CA ARG A 295 10.04 -29.07 -0.14
C ARG A 295 10.73 -28.70 1.18
N ARG A 296 11.44 -27.56 1.23
CA ARG A 296 12.12 -27.10 2.46
C ARG A 296 11.15 -26.95 3.63
N LEU A 297 9.93 -26.44 3.39
CA LEU A 297 8.89 -26.28 4.42
C LEU A 297 8.37 -27.63 4.91
N ILE A 298 8.00 -28.56 4.01
CA ILE A 298 7.44 -29.87 4.41
C ILE A 298 8.49 -30.79 5.07
N GLU A 299 9.78 -30.54 4.86
CA GLU A 299 10.90 -31.26 5.49
C GLU A 299 11.24 -30.70 6.87
N SER A 300 11.28 -29.37 7.02
CA SER A 300 11.63 -28.69 8.29
C SER A 300 10.49 -28.64 9.31
N ARG A 301 9.23 -28.76 8.89
CA ARG A 301 8.06 -28.69 9.76
C ARG A 301 7.38 -30.03 10.00
N SER A 302 6.61 -30.10 11.08
CA SER A 302 5.68 -31.18 11.38
C SER A 302 4.58 -31.26 10.32
N ALA A 303 4.52 -32.40 9.63
CA ALA A 303 3.50 -32.70 8.62
C ALA A 303 3.21 -34.21 8.64
N SER A 304 2.02 -34.63 8.20
CA SER A 304 1.71 -36.07 8.11
C SER A 304 2.66 -36.78 7.12
N PRO A 305 3.00 -38.06 7.34
CA PRO A 305 3.88 -38.80 6.43
C PRO A 305 3.42 -38.75 4.97
N ASP A 306 2.11 -38.79 4.74
CA ASP A 306 1.53 -38.76 3.39
C ASP A 306 1.55 -37.36 2.78
N SER A 307 1.32 -36.30 3.56
CA SER A 307 1.57 -34.91 3.09
C SER A 307 3.02 -34.71 2.67
N ARG A 308 3.97 -35.28 3.43
CA ARG A 308 5.39 -35.23 3.12
C ARG A 308 5.74 -36.03 1.85
N LYS A 309 5.12 -37.19 1.62
CA LYS A 309 5.26 -37.97 0.36
C LYS A 309 4.71 -37.18 -0.83
N VAL A 310 3.48 -36.66 -0.75
CA VAL A 310 2.80 -35.96 -1.85
C VAL A 310 3.58 -34.72 -2.29
N VAL A 311 4.02 -33.87 -1.35
CA VAL A 311 4.80 -32.67 -1.70
C VAL A 311 6.17 -33.04 -2.27
N LYS A 312 6.88 -34.02 -1.71
CA LYS A 312 8.17 -34.50 -2.25
C LYS A 312 8.03 -34.99 -3.69
N TRP A 313 7.07 -35.87 -3.95
CA TRP A 313 6.86 -36.45 -5.28
C TRP A 313 6.52 -35.39 -6.34
N ASN A 314 5.61 -34.46 -6.04
CA ASN A 314 5.25 -33.38 -6.97
C ASN A 314 6.42 -32.42 -7.25
N VAL A 315 7.27 -32.15 -6.26
CA VAL A 315 8.50 -31.35 -6.42
C VAL A 315 9.55 -32.10 -7.23
N GLU A 316 9.74 -33.40 -7.00
CA GLU A 316 10.69 -34.24 -7.73
C GLU A 316 10.29 -34.44 -9.19
N ASP A 317 8.99 -34.61 -9.48
CA ASP A 317 8.44 -34.56 -10.84
C ASP A 317 8.69 -33.20 -11.50
N THR A 318 8.39 -32.09 -10.81
CA THR A 318 8.64 -30.74 -11.33
C THR A 318 10.12 -30.52 -11.67
N PHE A 319 11.05 -30.98 -10.81
CA PHE A 319 12.49 -30.95 -11.10
C PHE A 319 12.92 -31.98 -12.17
N SER A 320 12.17 -33.06 -12.39
CA SER A 320 12.38 -33.99 -13.50
C SER A 320 11.99 -33.34 -14.84
N TRP A 321 10.81 -32.73 -14.90
CA TRP A 321 10.33 -31.98 -16.07
C TRP A 321 11.24 -30.78 -16.38
N LEU A 322 11.63 -29.97 -15.39
CA LEU A 322 12.54 -28.81 -15.56
C LEU A 322 13.93 -29.15 -16.14
N ARG A 323 14.37 -30.41 -15.98
CA ARG A 323 15.64 -30.95 -16.52
C ARG A 323 15.50 -31.61 -17.89
N LYS A 324 14.29 -32.00 -18.29
CA LYS A 324 14.01 -32.57 -19.62
C LYS A 324 13.61 -31.47 -20.59
N GLU A 325 12.66 -30.65 -20.18
CA GLU A 325 12.01 -29.67 -21.04
C GLU A 325 12.77 -28.33 -21.05
N HIS A 326 13.39 -28.05 -22.19
CA HIS A 326 14.18 -26.83 -22.45
C HIS A 326 13.41 -25.82 -23.32
N SER A 327 12.46 -26.32 -24.12
CA SER A 327 11.67 -25.59 -25.12
C SER A 327 10.44 -24.90 -24.52
N ALA A 328 9.92 -25.38 -23.38
CA ALA A 328 8.74 -24.86 -22.70
C ALA A 328 8.61 -23.33 -22.74
N SER A 329 7.42 -22.86 -23.11
CA SER A 329 7.01 -21.46 -23.15
C SER A 329 6.95 -20.83 -21.76
N LYS A 330 6.65 -19.52 -21.69
CA LYS A 330 6.42 -18.85 -20.40
C LYS A 330 5.17 -19.44 -19.72
N GLU A 331 4.17 -19.72 -20.52
CA GLU A 331 2.85 -20.19 -20.14
C GLU A 331 2.93 -21.61 -19.56
N ASP A 332 3.70 -22.52 -20.19
CA ASP A 332 3.99 -23.87 -19.66
C ASP A 332 4.56 -23.83 -18.22
N TYR A 333 5.49 -22.89 -17.93
CA TYR A 333 6.05 -22.72 -16.59
C TYR A 333 5.02 -22.20 -15.58
N MET A 334 4.06 -21.37 -16.02
CA MET A 334 2.99 -20.83 -15.17
C MET A 334 1.91 -21.88 -14.88
N ASP A 335 1.52 -22.66 -15.89
CA ASP A 335 0.55 -23.75 -15.75
C ASP A 335 1.10 -24.87 -14.87
N ARG A 336 2.39 -25.21 -15.01
CA ARG A 336 3.07 -26.16 -14.10
C ARG A 336 3.20 -25.61 -12.68
N LEU A 337 3.38 -24.31 -12.50
CA LEU A 337 3.37 -23.66 -11.18
C LEU A 337 1.97 -23.69 -10.55
N GLU A 338 0.91 -23.45 -11.32
CA GLU A 338 -0.44 -23.52 -10.79
C GLU A 338 -0.84 -24.96 -10.44
N HIS A 339 -0.50 -25.94 -11.29
CA HIS A 339 -0.65 -27.36 -10.99
C HIS A 339 0.08 -27.73 -9.68
N LEU A 340 1.35 -27.34 -9.54
CA LEU A 340 2.14 -27.59 -8.34
C LEU A 340 1.55 -26.90 -7.09
N ARG A 341 1.02 -25.67 -7.23
CA ARG A 341 0.32 -24.96 -6.14
C ARG A 341 -1.00 -25.63 -5.77
N ARG A 342 -1.76 -26.19 -6.72
CA ARG A 342 -2.97 -26.98 -6.45
C ARG A 342 -2.66 -28.28 -5.70
N GLN A 343 -1.61 -29.00 -6.10
CA GLN A 343 -1.20 -30.26 -5.46
C GLN A 343 -0.56 -30.05 -4.07
N CYS A 344 0.40 -29.13 -3.95
CA CYS A 344 1.14 -28.92 -2.70
C CYS A 344 0.44 -27.96 -1.73
N GLY A 345 -0.43 -27.07 -2.22
CA GLY A 345 -1.01 -25.97 -1.45
C GLY A 345 -1.67 -26.40 -0.13
N PRO A 346 -2.59 -27.38 -0.11
CA PRO A 346 -3.23 -27.84 1.12
C PRO A 346 -2.23 -28.38 2.16
N HIS A 347 -1.25 -29.17 1.71
CA HIS A 347 -0.23 -29.77 2.58
C HIS A 347 0.74 -28.73 3.16
N VAL A 348 1.19 -27.78 2.33
CA VAL A 348 2.03 -26.66 2.76
C VAL A 348 1.26 -25.73 3.72
N SER A 349 -0.02 -25.49 3.45
CA SER A 349 -0.89 -24.68 4.32
C SER A 349 -1.08 -25.34 5.68
N ALA A 350 -1.40 -26.63 5.72
CA ALA A 350 -1.53 -27.39 6.96
C ALA A 350 -0.23 -27.38 7.79
N ALA A 351 0.92 -27.52 7.14
CA ALA A 351 2.24 -27.48 7.80
C ALA A 351 2.70 -26.06 8.20
N ALA A 352 2.00 -25.00 7.78
CA ALA A 352 2.34 -23.61 8.12
C ALA A 352 1.36 -22.95 9.11
N LYS A 353 0.12 -23.45 9.18
CA LYS A 353 -1.00 -22.90 9.96
C LYS A 353 -0.57 -22.38 11.34
N ASP A 354 -0.11 -23.26 12.21
CA ASP A 354 0.15 -22.97 13.63
C ASP A 354 1.22 -21.88 13.81
N SER A 355 2.19 -21.82 12.89
CA SER A 355 3.23 -20.78 12.89
C SER A 355 2.65 -19.40 12.57
N VAL A 356 1.76 -19.33 11.57
CA VAL A 356 1.09 -18.09 11.15
C VAL A 356 0.04 -17.63 12.16
N GLU A 357 -0.75 -18.55 12.75
CA GLU A 357 -1.62 -18.24 13.88
C GLU A 357 -0.81 -17.67 15.06
N GLY A 358 0.40 -18.21 15.28
CA GLY A 358 1.38 -17.68 16.23
C GLY A 358 1.88 -16.25 15.90
N ILE A 359 2.05 -15.88 14.63
CA ILE A 359 2.37 -14.50 14.22
C ILE A 359 1.19 -13.57 14.56
N CYS A 360 -0.02 -13.93 14.11
CA CYS A 360 -1.22 -13.13 14.32
C CYS A 360 -1.50 -12.92 15.81
N SER A 361 -1.40 -13.99 16.60
CA SER A 361 -1.58 -13.95 18.05
C SER A 361 -0.50 -13.12 18.74
N LYS A 362 0.79 -13.27 18.40
CA LYS A 362 1.85 -12.47 19.06
C LYS A 362 1.76 -10.99 18.72
N ILE A 363 1.37 -10.61 17.50
CA ILE A 363 1.15 -9.19 17.16
C ILE A 363 -0.06 -8.60 17.88
N TYR A 364 -1.15 -9.34 18.03
CA TYR A 364 -2.26 -8.91 18.90
C TYR A 364 -1.82 -8.71 20.35
N HIS A 365 -1.05 -9.64 20.93
CA HIS A 365 -0.58 -9.52 22.31
C HIS A 365 0.44 -8.39 22.53
N ILE A 366 1.30 -8.06 21.55
CA ILE A 366 2.17 -6.87 21.64
C ILE A 366 1.33 -5.59 21.50
N SER A 367 0.27 -5.59 20.68
CA SER A 367 -0.67 -4.47 20.59
C SER A 367 -1.38 -4.21 21.93
N LEU A 368 -1.81 -5.28 22.62
CA LEU A 368 -2.37 -5.22 23.97
C LEU A 368 -1.35 -4.79 25.04
N GLU A 369 -0.05 -5.06 24.84
CA GLU A 369 1.02 -4.56 25.71
C GLU A 369 1.32 -3.06 25.50
N TYR A 370 0.82 -2.48 24.41
CA TYR A 370 1.04 -1.08 23.99
C TYR A 370 -0.19 -0.16 24.23
N VAL A 371 -1.27 -0.69 24.83
CA VAL A 371 -2.54 0.00 25.12
C VAL A 371 -2.76 0.10 26.64
#